data_AF-A0A945KMW8-F1
#
_entry.id   AF-A0A945KMW8-F1
#
_cell.length_a   1.000
_cell.length_b   1.000
_cell.length_c   1.000
_cell.angle_alpha   90.00
_cell.angle_beta   90.00
_cell.angle_gamma   90.00
#
_symmetry.space_group_name_H-M   'P 1'
#
loop_
_entity.id
_entity.type
_entity.pdbx_description
1 polymer ?
#
loop_
_entity_poly.entity_id
_entity_poly.type
_entity_poly.pdbx_seq_one_letter_code
_entity_poly.pdbx_strand_id
1 'polypeptide(L)' 'MAEPGTPGSFVARIWLEGEPGNNPTWRGHIRHVQGEEEGYFQNLTEMKAFLERISGVPLPIQDGLKTDD' A
#
# COMPACT_ATOMS: atom_id res chain seq x y z
N MET A 1 11.23 8.88 -16.97
CA MET A 1 11.82 9.18 -15.65
C MET A 1 10.86 10.14 -14.98
N ALA A 2 10.17 9.72 -13.92
CA ALA A 2 9.23 10.59 -13.21
C ALA A 2 10.01 11.54 -12.31
N GLU A 3 9.64 12.82 -12.34
CA GLU A 3 10.29 13.88 -11.57
C GLU A 3 9.90 13.75 -10.09
N PRO A 4 10.86 13.83 -9.14
CA PRO A 4 10.54 13.74 -7.72
C PRO A 4 9.61 14.88 -7.32
N GLY A 5 8.43 14.55 -6.79
CA GLY A 5 7.40 15.52 -6.41
C GLY A 5 6.20 15.63 -7.36
N THR A 6 6.14 14.82 -8.42
CA THR A 6 4.93 14.72 -9.24
C THR A 6 3.86 13.93 -8.49
N PRO A 7 2.63 14.45 -8.30
CA PRO A 7 1.56 13.69 -7.64
C PRO A 7 1.24 12.42 -8.44
N GLY A 8 1.61 11.27 -7.86
CA GLY A 8 1.32 9.94 -8.38
C GLY A 8 -0.03 9.44 -7.88
N SER A 9 -0.73 8.66 -8.71
CA SER A 9 -1.98 8.00 -8.35
C SER A 9 -1.75 6.49 -8.26
N PHE A 10 -2.39 5.86 -7.27
CA PHE A 10 -2.26 4.43 -7.04
C PHE A 10 -3.63 3.78 -7.04
N VAL A 11 -3.71 2.58 -7.60
CA VAL A 11 -4.88 1.71 -7.45
C VAL A 11 -4.48 0.57 -6.54
N ALA A 12 -5.15 0.46 -5.40
CA ALA A 12 -5.02 -0.67 -4.49
C ALA A 12 -6.28 -1.54 -4.59
N ARG A 13 -6.08 -2.84 -4.75
CA ARG A 13 -7.11 -3.88 -4.66
C ARG A 13 -6.81 -4.70 -3.43
N ILE A 14 -7.81 -4.89 -2.57
CA ILE A 14 -7.69 -5.67 -1.34
C ILE A 14 -8.79 -6.71 -1.35
N TRP A 15 -8.44 -7.96 -1.10
CA TRP A 15 -9.39 -9.06 -1.02
C TRP A 15 -9.00 -10.03 0.09
N LEU A 16 -10.00 -10.78 0.54
CA LEU A 16 -9.81 -11.87 1.47
C LEU A 16 -9.62 -13.15 0.66
N GLU A 17 -8.45 -13.78 0.80
CA GLU A 17 -8.07 -15.01 0.11
C GLU A 17 -8.19 -16.20 1.06
N GLY A 18 -8.89 -17.25 0.62
CA GLY A 18 -9.09 -18.47 1.39
C GLY A 18 -10.55 -18.86 1.50
N GLU A 19 -10.78 -20.11 1.91
CA GLU A 19 -12.10 -20.67 2.06
C GLU A 19 -12.71 -20.34 3.44
N PRO A 20 -14.03 -20.16 3.53
CA PRO A 20 -14.70 -20.02 4.82
C PRO A 20 -14.45 -21.27 5.67
N GLY A 21 -13.77 -21.09 6.81
CA GLY A 21 -13.39 -22.17 7.73
C GLY A 21 -11.89 -22.52 7.71
N ASN A 22 -11.11 -22.00 6.75
CA ASN A 22 -9.67 -22.20 6.69
C ASN A 22 -8.93 -20.84 6.75
N ASN A 23 -8.92 -20.24 7.95
CA ASN A 23 -8.22 -18.99 8.32
C ASN A 23 -7.93 -18.04 7.13
N PRO A 24 -8.96 -17.34 6.64
CA PRO A 24 -8.82 -16.51 5.47
C PRO A 24 -7.78 -15.39 5.70
N THR A 25 -6.96 -15.14 4.69
CA THR A 25 -5.81 -14.23 4.74
C THR A 25 -6.06 -13.01 3.86
N TRP A 26 -5.79 -11.82 4.38
CA TRP A 26 -5.87 -10.59 3.58
C TRP A 26 -4.72 -10.53 2.56
N ARG A 27 -5.08 -10.19 1.33
CA ARG A 27 -4.16 -9.96 0.23
C ARG A 27 -4.45 -8.62 -0.42
N GLY A 28 -3.42 -8.04 -0.99
CA GLY A 28 -3.53 -6.81 -1.74
C GLY A 28 -2.64 -6.79 -2.95
N HIS A 29 -3.04 -6.00 -3.94
CA HIS A 29 -2.27 -5.66 -5.12
C HIS A 29 -2.33 -4.16 -5.31
N ILE A 30 -1.19 -3.53 -5.53
CA ILE A 30 -1.08 -2.10 -5.74
C ILE A 30 -0.36 -1.83 -7.06
N ARG A 31 -0.86 -0.85 -7.80
CA ARG A 31 -0.26 -0.39 -9.06
C ARG A 31 -0.14 1.13 -9.08
N HIS A 32 1.01 1.61 -9.54
CA HIS A 32 1.22 3.01 -9.88
C HIS A 32 0.58 3.31 -11.24
N VAL A 33 -0.33 4.29 -11.31
CA VAL A 33 -1.11 4.58 -12.52
C VAL A 33 -0.25 5.19 -13.62
N GLN A 34 0.71 6.04 -13.25
CA GLN A 34 1.60 6.74 -14.18
C GLN A 34 2.84 5.91 -14.56
N GLY A 35 3.01 4.72 -13.97
CA GLY A 35 4.16 3.86 -14.19
C GLY A 35 3.79 2.43 -14.53
N GLU A 36 4.82 1.61 -14.71
CA GLU A 36 4.71 0.16 -14.92
C GLU A 36 4.88 -0.62 -13.61
N GLU A 37 5.05 0.09 -12.50
CA GLU A 37 5.34 -0.50 -11.21
C GLU A 37 4.06 -0.99 -10.52
N GLU A 38 4.07 -2.26 -10.18
CA GLU A 38 3.02 -2.92 -9.41
C GLU A 38 3.63 -3.93 -8.42
N GLY A 39 2.86 -4.30 -7.41
CA GLY A 39 3.30 -5.23 -6.39
C GLY A 39 2.13 -5.85 -5.63
N TYR A 40 2.37 -7.05 -5.11
CA TYR A 40 1.47 -7.68 -4.14
C TYR A 40 1.93 -7.34 -2.72
N PHE A 41 0.98 -7.21 -1.81
CA PHE A 41 1.23 -7.03 -0.39
C PHE A 41 0.30 -7.92 0.42
N GLN A 42 0.77 -8.41 1.57
CA GLN A 42 -0.09 -9.08 2.54
C GLN A 42 -0.42 -8.14 3.70
N ASN A 43 0.51 -7.24 4.05
CA ASN A 43 0.39 -6.36 5.20
C ASN A 43 0.54 -4.89 4.81
N LEU A 44 0.00 -3.99 5.64
CA LEU A 44 0.08 -2.54 5.40
C LEU A 44 1.53 -2.03 5.36
N THR A 45 2.46 -2.67 6.09
CA THR A 45 3.88 -2.32 6.06
C THR A 45 4.48 -2.49 4.66
N GLU A 46 4.13 -3.56 3.96
CA GLU A 46 4.61 -3.81 2.59
C GLU A 46 4.01 -2.79 1.61
N MET A 47 2.73 -2.46 1.78
CA MET A 47 2.08 -1.41 0.98
C MET A 47 2.75 -0.03 1.19
N LYS A 48 3.08 0.31 2.44
CA LYS A 48 3.79 1.55 2.77
C LYS A 48 5.16 1.61 2.11
N ALA A 49 5.95 0.54 2.24
CA ALA A 49 7.26 0.45 1.61
C ALA A 49 7.18 0.61 0.07
N PHE A 50 6.15 0.05 -0.57
CA PHE A 50 5.91 0.27 -1.99
C PHE A 50 5.66 1.75 -2.29
N LEU A 51 4.70 2.38 -1.59
CA LEU A 51 4.36 3.79 -1.79
C LEU A 51 5.56 4.73 -1.58
N GLU A 52 6.38 4.49 -0.56
CA GLU A 52 7.58 5.27 -0.27
C GLU A 52 8.63 5.13 -1.37
N ARG A 53 8.84 3.90 -1.88
CA ARG A 53 9.77 3.65 -3.00
C ARG A 53 9.39 4.41 -4.26
N ILE A 54 8.10 4.44 -4.59
CA ILE A 54 7.60 5.08 -5.82
C ILE A 54 7.53 6.59 -5.67
N SER A 55 7.00 7.06 -4.54
CA SER A 55 6.73 8.48 -4.34
C SER A 55 8.01 9.25 -3.99
N GLY A 56 9.03 8.58 -3.46
CA GLY A 56 10.24 9.22 -2.92
C GLY A 56 9.98 10.10 -1.70
N VAL A 57 8.75 10.05 -1.17
CA VAL A 57 8.30 10.79 0.00
C VAL A 57 8.11 9.79 1.13
N PRO A 58 8.77 9.99 2.29
CA PRO A 58 8.52 9.15 3.45
C PRO A 58 7.06 9.31 3.87
N LEU A 59 6.36 8.20 4.02
CA LEU A 59 4.98 8.25 4.48
C LEU A 59 4.95 8.67 5.96
N PRO A 60 3.93 9.42 6.40
CA PRO A 60 3.79 9.70 7.82
C PRO A 60 3.70 8.37 8.58
N ILE A 61 4.67 8.15 9.47
CA ILE A 61 4.57 7.10 10.47
C ILE A 61 3.42 7.53 11.35
N GLN A 62 2.31 6.78 11.33
CA GLN A 62 1.25 6.97 12.31
C GLN A 62 1.76 6.47 13.67
N ASP A 63 2.63 7.26 14.30
CA ASP A 63 2.93 7.16 15.71
C ASP A 63 1.79 7.84 16.46
N GLY A 64 0.85 7.03 16.95
CA GLY A 64 -0.20 7.49 17.84
C GLY A 64 -1.58 7.51 17.21
N LEU A 65 -2.26 6.36 17.29
CA LEU A 65 -3.63 6.38 17.79
C LEU A 65 -3.60 6.97 19.21
N LYS A 66 -3.56 8.30 19.33
CA LYS A 66 -4.12 8.95 20.51
C LYS A 66 -5.62 8.84 20.33
N THR A 67 -6.20 7.83 20.97
CA THR A 67 -7.61 7.86 21.35
C THR A 67 -7.82 9.18 22.09
N ASP A 68 -8.53 10.11 21.46
CA ASP A 68 -9.03 11.30 22.13
C ASP A 68 -10.13 10.85 23.10
N ASP A 69 -10.04 11.40 24.31
CA ASP A 69 -10.78 11.20 25.57
C ASP A 69 -12.26 10.76 25.46
#